data_AF-A0A839U2G5-F1
#
_entry.id   AF-A0A839U2G5-F1
#
_cell.length_a   1.000
_cell.length_b   1.000
_cell.length_c   1.000
_cell.angle_alpha   90.00
_cell.angle_beta   90.00
_cell.angle_gamma   90.00
#
_symmetry.space_group_name_H-M   'P 1'
#
loop_
_entity.id
_entity.type
_entity.pdbx_description
1 polymer ?
#
loop_
_entity_poly.entity_id
_entity_poly.type
_entity_poly.pdbx_seq_one_letter_code
_entity_poly.pdbx_strand_id
1 'polypeptide(L)'
;MNLSNLSFFYGESVYVDAMGTIIFRQEGHKFDGSLLHDFDLIILIVHEQEDKPLIVEHTMAGELRCQVLHVNLGSLRRWLVAGEKGDLVKCFMEGEIVHDPYARLAQLRQDFIEFRQPLRDRKMLYEFSHFLWMYVEAKRYIQEGFYTDAYHSVLNSLKHWAKIELIEQKVLPEKAVWEQVRGLNTAIHKLYEELTQSTETLAQRVELVMLACEFSVMSKMAECTVLLLNILRSRPKPWSVEELVHHPELDMISNKLPLVLRTLVNRSLVRETAVWSEGASYGNQGIRYSAE
;
A
#
# COMPACT_ATOMS: atom_id res chain seq x y z
N MET A 1 36.63 2.42 -7.50
CA MET A 1 36.73 2.89 -6.11
C MET A 1 35.82 1.96 -5.29
N ASN A 2 36.35 1.27 -4.27
CA ASN A 2 35.56 0.33 -3.46
C ASN A 2 34.46 1.09 -2.69
N LEU A 3 33.23 0.60 -2.67
CA LEU A 3 32.10 1.18 -1.91
C LEU A 3 32.41 1.23 -0.40
N SER A 4 33.31 0.35 0.05
CA SER A 4 33.92 0.35 1.40
C SER A 4 34.70 1.63 1.75
N ASN A 5 35.12 2.43 0.76
CA ASN A 5 35.78 3.72 1.02
C ASN A 5 34.76 4.86 1.19
N LEU A 6 33.51 4.69 0.79
CA LEU A 6 32.48 5.72 0.99
C LEU A 6 32.01 5.78 2.45
N SER A 7 32.02 4.66 3.18
CA SER A 7 31.80 4.69 4.64
C SER A 7 32.85 5.54 5.37
N PHE A 8 34.06 5.65 4.81
CA PHE A 8 35.12 6.52 5.34
C PHE A 8 34.82 8.01 5.12
N PHE A 9 34.14 8.39 4.03
CA PHE A 9 33.79 9.79 3.75
C PHE A 9 32.60 10.30 4.57
N TYR A 10 31.72 9.42 5.03
CA TYR A 10 30.52 9.79 5.78
C TYR A 10 30.70 9.75 7.30
N GLY A 11 31.85 9.30 7.81
CA GLY A 11 32.26 9.44 9.21
C GLY A 11 31.36 8.72 10.23
N GLU A 12 31.84 8.61 11.46
CA GLU A 12 31.06 8.09 12.60
C GLU A 12 29.77 8.89 12.86
N SER A 13 29.66 10.12 12.33
CA SER A 13 28.53 11.04 12.55
C SER A 13 27.24 10.67 11.80
N VAL A 14 27.30 9.88 10.73
CA VAL A 14 26.11 9.45 9.97
C VAL A 14 25.41 8.24 10.59
N TYR A 15 26.11 7.52 11.49
CA TYR A 15 25.61 6.30 12.12
C TYR A 15 24.97 6.52 13.50
N VAL A 16 25.11 7.72 14.07
CA VAL A 16 24.51 8.04 15.37
C VAL A 16 22.99 8.10 15.17
N ASP A 17 22.28 7.01 15.48
CA ASP A 17 20.81 6.83 15.37
C ASP A 17 20.28 6.19 14.06
N ALA A 18 21.14 5.63 13.19
CA ALA A 18 20.69 4.87 12.02
C ALA A 18 20.47 3.39 12.35
N MET A 19 19.34 2.81 11.93
CA MET A 19 19.10 1.38 12.00
C MET A 19 19.84 0.62 10.88
N GLY A 20 19.96 1.26 9.71
CA GLY A 20 20.76 0.73 8.61
C GLY A 20 20.96 1.75 7.48
N THR A 21 21.88 1.44 6.58
CA THR A 21 22.25 2.30 5.45
C THR A 21 22.38 1.50 4.17
N ILE A 22 21.79 2.01 3.10
CA ILE A 22 21.85 1.45 1.76
C ILE A 22 22.46 2.47 0.82
N ILE A 23 23.40 2.04 -0.02
CA ILE A 23 23.98 2.85 -1.09
C ILE A 23 23.53 2.28 -2.43
N PHE A 24 22.95 3.12 -3.26
CA PHE A 24 22.57 2.79 -4.62
C PHE A 24 23.34 3.69 -5.59
N ARG A 25 24.12 3.07 -6.48
CA ARG A 25 24.84 3.78 -7.54
C ARG A 25 23.97 3.80 -8.80
N GLN A 26 23.72 4.98 -9.33
CA GLN A 26 22.93 5.12 -10.53
C GLN A 26 23.79 4.81 -11.77
N GLU A 27 23.40 3.79 -12.55
CA GLU A 27 24.09 3.44 -13.79
C GLU A 27 23.51 4.23 -14.97
N GLY A 28 24.18 5.34 -15.30
CA GLY A 28 23.90 6.16 -16.48
C GLY A 28 22.75 7.16 -16.31
N HIS A 29 22.88 8.31 -17.00
CA HIS A 29 21.84 9.33 -17.09
C HIS A 29 20.71 8.87 -18.03
N LYS A 30 19.88 7.93 -17.59
CA LYS A 30 18.60 7.64 -18.23
C LYS A 30 17.53 8.50 -17.57
N PHE A 31 16.86 9.31 -18.37
CA PHE A 31 15.68 10.06 -17.94
C PHE A 31 14.61 9.09 -17.39
N ASP A 32 14.30 9.18 -16.09
CA ASP A 32 13.19 8.43 -15.45
C ASP A 32 12.14 9.34 -14.76
N GLY A 33 12.34 10.67 -14.72
CA GLY A 33 11.39 11.62 -14.14
C GLY A 33 11.33 11.68 -12.60
N SER A 34 12.18 10.91 -11.91
CA SER A 34 12.42 10.97 -10.46
C SER A 34 13.12 12.23 -9.93
N LEU A 35 12.88 12.55 -8.65
CA LEU A 35 13.68 13.49 -7.84
C LEU A 35 15.12 13.01 -7.60
N LEU A 36 15.44 11.78 -7.98
CA LEU A 36 16.77 11.16 -7.85
C LEU A 36 17.64 11.34 -9.10
N HIS A 37 17.08 11.84 -10.22
CA HIS A 37 17.88 12.13 -11.41
C HIS A 37 18.89 13.21 -11.09
N ASP A 38 20.13 12.97 -11.50
CA ASP A 38 21.29 13.86 -11.38
C ASP A 38 22.20 13.62 -10.18
N PHE A 39 22.00 12.54 -9.41
CA PHE A 39 22.97 12.11 -8.39
C PHE A 39 23.70 10.84 -8.81
N ASP A 40 25.02 10.83 -8.63
CA ASP A 40 25.86 9.67 -8.91
C ASP A 40 25.63 8.56 -7.87
N LEU A 41 25.28 8.96 -6.64
CA LEU A 41 25.02 8.08 -5.51
C LEU A 41 23.77 8.50 -4.74
N ILE A 42 22.91 7.52 -4.44
CA ILE A 42 21.79 7.67 -3.51
C ILE A 42 22.14 6.91 -2.22
N ILE A 43 22.05 7.59 -1.08
CA ILE A 43 22.31 7.02 0.24
C ILE A 43 21.02 7.05 1.04
N LEU A 44 20.45 5.88 1.28
CA LEU A 44 19.23 5.72 2.06
C LEU A 44 19.60 5.33 3.50
N ILE A 45 19.36 6.24 4.44
CA ILE A 45 19.56 6.03 5.87
C ILE A 45 18.20 5.72 6.48
N VAL A 46 18.06 4.52 7.04
CA VAL A 46 16.80 4.05 7.63
C VAL A 46 16.88 4.18 9.15
N HIS A 47 15.93 4.91 9.73
CA HIS A 47 15.75 5.08 11.17
C HIS A 47 14.61 4.20 11.70
N GLU A 48 14.68 3.83 12.97
CA GLU A 48 13.60 3.08 13.63
C GLU A 48 12.46 3.99 14.12
N GLN A 49 12.76 5.24 14.49
CA GLN A 49 11.77 6.18 15.02
C GLN A 49 10.74 6.61 13.97
N GLU A 50 9.45 6.47 14.29
CA GLU A 50 8.33 6.71 13.37
C GLU A 50 8.04 8.20 13.11
N ASP A 51 8.49 9.11 13.98
CA ASP A 51 8.11 10.53 13.96
C ASP A 51 9.00 11.43 13.09
N LYS A 52 10.06 10.89 12.47
CA LYS A 52 10.94 11.70 11.61
C LYS A 52 10.36 11.77 10.18
N PRO A 53 10.07 12.98 9.66
CA PRO A 53 9.71 13.14 8.25
C PRO A 53 10.88 12.75 7.35
N LEU A 54 10.59 12.54 6.05
CA LEU A 54 11.64 12.38 5.04
C LEU A 54 12.55 13.62 5.05
N ILE A 55 13.83 13.44 5.36
CA ILE A 55 14.85 14.49 5.24
C ILE A 55 15.70 14.17 4.01
N VAL A 56 15.95 15.20 3.20
CA VAL A 56 16.73 15.10 1.97
C VAL A 56 17.92 16.04 2.08
N GLU A 57 19.11 15.53 1.87
CA GLU A 57 20.34 16.30 1.83
C GLU A 57 21.08 16.04 0.53
N HIS A 58 21.76 17.08 0.01
CA HIS A 58 22.61 16.98 -1.16
C HIS A 58 24.04 17.29 -0.76
N THR A 59 24.97 16.44 -1.16
CA THR A 59 26.38 16.54 -0.77
C THR A 59 27.30 16.07 -1.89
N MET A 60 28.60 16.29 -1.71
CA MET A 60 29.64 15.85 -2.62
C MET A 60 30.56 14.85 -1.92
N ALA A 61 30.75 13.67 -2.51
CA ALA A 61 31.78 12.72 -2.09
C ALA A 61 32.91 12.72 -3.13
N GLY A 62 33.89 13.60 -2.94
CA GLY A 62 34.87 13.91 -3.98
C GLY A 62 34.19 14.62 -5.15
N GLU A 63 34.26 14.02 -6.35
CA GLU A 63 33.59 14.54 -7.55
C GLU A 63 32.18 13.98 -7.76
N LEU A 64 31.75 13.03 -6.91
CA LEU A 64 30.44 12.40 -7.02
C LEU A 64 29.38 13.23 -6.30
N ARG A 65 28.29 13.53 -7.00
CA ARG A 65 27.07 14.12 -6.42
C ARG A 65 26.31 13.04 -5.68
N CYS A 66 26.00 13.31 -4.42
CA CYS A 66 25.28 12.37 -3.56
C CYS A 66 23.97 12.99 -3.06
N GLN A 67 22.93 12.17 -3.05
CA GLN A 67 21.69 12.49 -2.34
C GLN A 67 21.52 11.56 -1.15
N VAL A 68 21.43 12.14 0.04
CA VAL A 68 21.21 11.42 1.28
C VAL A 68 19.74 11.56 1.69
N LEU A 69 19.11 10.44 2.01
CA LEU A 69 17.70 10.34 2.31
C LEU A 69 17.52 9.65 3.65
N HIS A 70 17.04 10.40 4.64
CA HIS A 70 16.67 9.84 5.93
C HIS A 70 15.21 9.44 5.90
N VAL A 71 14.94 8.16 6.08
CA VAL A 71 13.61 7.57 6.06
C VAL A 71 13.37 6.78 7.34
N ASN A 72 12.13 6.72 7.81
CA ASN A 72 11.78 5.80 8.89
C ASN A 72 11.32 4.45 8.34
N LEU A 73 11.52 3.39 9.14
CA LEU A 73 11.17 2.02 8.78
C LEU A 73 9.67 1.85 8.47
N GLY A 74 8.80 2.55 9.20
CA GLY A 74 7.35 2.53 8.97
C GLY A 74 6.96 3.04 7.59
N SER A 75 7.55 4.16 7.16
CA SER A 75 7.34 4.75 5.83
C SER A 75 7.86 3.84 4.73
N LEU A 76 9.03 3.22 4.92
CA LEU A 76 9.56 2.25 3.96
C LEU A 76 8.62 1.04 3.80
N ARG A 77 8.13 0.48 4.90
CA ARG A 77 7.13 -0.60 4.88
C ARG A 77 5.85 -0.18 4.17
N ARG A 78 5.38 1.04 4.43
CA ARG A 78 4.21 1.62 3.76
C ARG A 78 4.40 1.72 2.26
N TRP A 79 5.56 2.21 1.80
CA TRP A 79 5.85 2.33 0.36
C TRP A 79 5.90 0.97 -0.33
N LEU A 80 6.47 -0.06 0.33
CA LEU A 80 6.48 -1.44 -0.17
C LEU A 80 5.05 -1.99 -0.33
N VAL A 81 4.18 -1.79 0.67
CA VAL A 81 2.79 -2.25 0.61
C VAL A 81 1.98 -1.46 -0.42
N ALA A 82 2.07 -0.12 -0.44
CA ALA A 82 1.28 0.74 -1.31
C ALA A 82 1.78 0.75 -2.77
N GLY A 83 3.05 0.40 -3.00
CA GLY A 83 3.71 0.60 -4.31
C GLY A 83 3.98 2.07 -4.60
N GLU A 84 4.19 2.88 -3.55
CA GLU A 84 4.50 4.30 -3.65
C GLU A 84 6.01 4.55 -3.65
N LYS A 85 6.44 5.78 -3.99
CA LYS A 85 7.85 6.19 -3.97
C LYS A 85 8.76 5.18 -4.69
N GLY A 86 8.36 4.82 -5.91
CA GLY A 86 8.93 3.68 -6.63
C GLY A 86 10.45 3.72 -6.80
N ASP A 87 11.06 4.91 -6.83
CA ASP A 87 12.52 5.04 -6.97
C ASP A 87 13.23 4.78 -5.64
N LEU A 88 12.62 5.16 -4.51
CA LEU A 88 13.12 4.80 -3.18
C LEU A 88 12.98 3.31 -2.92
N VAL A 89 11.86 2.72 -3.34
CA VAL A 89 11.68 1.27 -3.30
C VAL A 89 12.74 0.58 -4.15
N LYS A 90 13.00 1.09 -5.36
CA LYS A 90 14.07 0.57 -6.22
C LYS A 90 15.44 0.66 -5.54
N CYS A 91 15.81 1.81 -4.99
CA CYS A 91 17.06 1.96 -4.23
C CYS A 91 17.14 0.99 -3.05
N PHE A 92 16.03 0.80 -2.33
CA PHE A 92 15.96 -0.18 -1.24
C PHE A 92 16.13 -1.62 -1.72
N MET A 93 15.60 -1.99 -2.89
CA MET A 93 15.67 -3.35 -3.42
C MET A 93 17.02 -3.67 -4.08
N GLU A 94 17.55 -2.74 -4.86
CA GLU A 94 18.72 -2.95 -5.73
C GLU A 94 20.02 -2.42 -5.12
N GLY A 95 19.95 -1.54 -4.11
CA GLY A 95 21.13 -0.96 -3.46
C GLY A 95 21.89 -1.93 -2.55
N GLU A 96 23.18 -1.66 -2.37
CA GLU A 96 24.05 -2.38 -1.44
C GLU A 96 23.74 -1.96 0.00
N ILE A 97 23.46 -2.94 0.88
CA ILE A 97 23.34 -2.70 2.31
C ILE A 97 24.76 -2.60 2.88
N VAL A 98 25.19 -1.39 3.23
CA VAL A 98 26.55 -1.14 3.76
C VAL A 98 26.60 -1.13 5.29
N HIS A 99 25.43 -0.98 5.94
CA HIS A 99 25.28 -1.04 7.38
C HIS A 99 23.91 -1.63 7.74
N ASP A 100 23.89 -2.74 8.46
CA ASP A 100 22.67 -3.38 9.00
C ASP A 100 23.07 -4.36 10.13
N PRO A 101 23.46 -3.84 11.32
CA PRO A 101 24.06 -4.65 12.37
C PRO A 101 23.15 -5.75 12.91
N TYR A 102 21.83 -5.62 12.71
CA TYR A 102 20.82 -6.56 13.17
C TYR A 102 20.09 -7.28 12.03
N ALA A 103 20.59 -7.18 10.79
CA ALA A 103 19.99 -7.79 9.59
C ALA A 103 18.51 -7.43 9.33
N ARG A 104 18.05 -6.29 9.84
CA ARG A 104 16.64 -5.88 9.77
C ARG A 104 16.26 -5.41 8.36
N LEU A 105 17.14 -4.70 7.67
CA LEU A 105 16.93 -4.29 6.27
C LEU A 105 17.01 -5.50 5.34
N ALA A 106 17.99 -6.38 5.57
CA ALA A 106 18.13 -7.62 4.81
C ALA A 106 16.88 -8.50 4.95
N GLN A 107 16.36 -8.68 6.17
CA GLN A 107 15.14 -9.44 6.41
C GLN A 107 13.91 -8.79 5.75
N LEU A 108 13.74 -7.46 5.88
CA LEU A 108 12.63 -6.76 5.23
C LEU A 108 12.66 -6.92 3.70
N ARG A 109 13.86 -6.81 3.10
CA ARG A 109 14.06 -7.02 1.67
C ARG A 109 13.69 -8.45 1.26
N GLN A 110 14.12 -9.44 2.04
CA GLN A 110 13.82 -10.84 1.80
C GLN A 110 12.32 -11.14 1.91
N ASP A 111 11.66 -10.64 2.96
CA ASP A 111 10.21 -10.80 3.16
C ASP A 111 9.42 -10.22 1.98
N PHE A 112 9.89 -9.13 1.39
CA PHE A 112 9.31 -8.51 0.21
C PHE A 112 9.52 -9.34 -1.07
N ILE A 113 10.75 -9.80 -1.32
CA ILE A 113 11.09 -10.63 -2.50
C ILE A 113 10.28 -11.94 -2.49
N GLU A 114 10.22 -12.59 -1.33
CA GLU A 114 9.48 -13.86 -1.17
C GLU A 114 7.99 -13.65 -0.95
N PHE A 115 7.57 -12.38 -0.86
CA PHE A 115 6.20 -11.94 -0.65
C PHE A 115 5.49 -12.68 0.49
N ARG A 116 6.19 -12.82 1.63
CA ARG A 116 5.76 -13.63 2.80
C ARG A 116 4.72 -12.91 3.65
N GLN A 117 4.11 -13.65 4.58
CA GLN A 117 3.31 -13.05 5.65
C GLN A 117 4.22 -12.32 6.65
N PRO A 118 3.79 -11.21 7.28
CA PRO A 118 2.45 -10.59 7.21
C PRO A 118 2.29 -9.54 6.07
N LEU A 119 3.32 -9.33 5.25
CA LEU A 119 3.30 -8.34 4.17
C LEU A 119 2.15 -8.60 3.19
N ARG A 120 1.90 -9.86 2.86
CA ARG A 120 0.85 -10.27 1.94
C ARG A 120 -0.54 -9.90 2.44
N ASP A 121 -0.87 -10.21 3.70
CA ASP A 121 -2.17 -9.87 4.28
C ASP A 121 -2.38 -8.35 4.35
N ARG A 122 -1.32 -7.58 4.66
CA ARG A 122 -1.36 -6.12 4.63
C ARG A 122 -1.63 -5.58 3.23
N LYS A 123 -0.91 -6.10 2.23
CA LYS A 123 -1.11 -5.70 0.83
C LYS A 123 -2.50 -6.10 0.34
N MET A 124 -2.98 -7.28 0.71
CA MET A 124 -4.33 -7.73 0.38
C MET A 124 -5.40 -6.77 0.93
N LEU A 125 -5.35 -6.45 2.22
CA LEU A 125 -6.28 -5.53 2.85
C LEU A 125 -6.20 -4.12 2.24
N TYR A 126 -4.97 -3.65 1.97
CA TYR A 126 -4.75 -2.37 1.29
C TYR A 126 -5.42 -2.32 -0.07
N GLU A 127 -5.13 -3.28 -0.96
CA GLU A 127 -5.69 -3.30 -2.31
C GLU A 127 -7.22 -3.48 -2.28
N PHE A 128 -7.76 -4.30 -1.38
CA PHE A 128 -9.21 -4.45 -1.21
C PHE A 128 -9.89 -3.16 -0.73
N SER A 129 -9.30 -2.45 0.23
CA SER A 129 -9.87 -1.19 0.71
C SER A 129 -9.99 -0.16 -0.41
N HIS A 130 -8.98 -0.10 -1.30
CA HIS A 130 -8.98 0.77 -2.46
C HIS A 130 -9.95 0.29 -3.56
N PHE A 131 -10.02 -1.01 -3.81
CA PHE A 131 -11.00 -1.60 -4.72
C PHE A 131 -12.44 -1.23 -4.31
N LEU A 132 -12.77 -1.43 -3.04
CA LEU A 132 -14.07 -1.09 -2.45
C LEU A 132 -14.37 0.41 -2.54
N TRP A 133 -13.40 1.25 -2.19
CA TRP A 133 -13.55 2.70 -2.28
C TRP A 133 -13.87 3.17 -3.70
N MET A 134 -13.07 2.73 -4.69
CA MET A 134 -13.25 3.13 -6.08
C MET A 134 -14.56 2.59 -6.68
N TYR A 135 -14.98 1.40 -6.27
CA TYR A 135 -16.29 0.85 -6.63
C TYR A 135 -17.44 1.71 -6.09
N VAL A 136 -17.39 2.13 -4.83
CA VAL A 136 -18.43 2.98 -4.23
C VAL A 136 -18.46 4.37 -4.88
N GLU A 137 -17.29 4.96 -5.16
CA GLU A 137 -17.21 6.23 -5.90
C GLU A 137 -17.79 6.11 -7.31
N ALA A 138 -17.50 5.03 -8.04
CA ALA A 138 -18.11 4.77 -9.33
C ALA A 138 -19.64 4.71 -9.25
N LYS A 139 -20.19 4.02 -8.23
CA LYS A 139 -21.65 3.99 -8.02
C LYS A 139 -22.23 5.39 -7.79
N ARG A 140 -21.56 6.24 -7.03
CA ARG A 140 -21.97 7.62 -6.77
C ARG A 140 -21.99 8.46 -8.05
N TYR A 141 -20.92 8.39 -8.84
CA TYR A 141 -20.84 9.11 -10.12
C TYR A 141 -21.92 8.67 -11.11
N ILE A 142 -22.22 7.36 -11.19
CA ILE A 142 -23.30 6.85 -12.05
C ILE A 142 -24.66 7.42 -11.63
N GLN A 143 -24.95 7.44 -10.32
CA GLN A 143 -26.20 8.00 -9.78
C GLN A 143 -26.36 9.49 -10.11
N GLU A 144 -25.26 10.23 -10.16
CA GLU A 144 -25.23 11.65 -10.50
C GLU A 144 -25.15 11.90 -12.03
N GLY A 145 -25.02 10.84 -12.85
CA GLY A 145 -24.91 10.93 -14.31
C GLY A 145 -23.50 11.29 -14.83
N PHE A 146 -22.49 11.32 -13.96
CA PHE A 146 -21.09 11.65 -14.28
C PHE A 146 -20.30 10.44 -14.78
N TYR A 147 -20.67 9.91 -15.96
CA TYR A 147 -20.09 8.66 -16.49
C TYR A 147 -18.59 8.72 -16.79
N THR A 148 -18.03 9.89 -17.09
CA THR A 148 -16.58 10.05 -17.30
C THR A 148 -15.81 9.84 -15.99
N ASP A 149 -16.30 10.39 -14.88
CA ASP A 149 -15.71 10.21 -13.56
C ASP A 149 -15.93 8.79 -13.03
N ALA A 150 -17.11 8.22 -13.33
CA ALA A 150 -17.38 6.81 -13.07
C ALA A 150 -16.38 5.91 -13.82
N TYR A 151 -16.12 6.17 -15.11
CA TYR A 151 -15.15 5.42 -15.90
C TYR A 151 -13.75 5.41 -15.28
N HIS A 152 -13.24 6.57 -14.85
CA HIS A 152 -11.95 6.63 -14.16
C HIS A 152 -11.95 5.83 -12.85
N SER A 153 -13.04 5.90 -12.08
CA SER A 153 -13.19 5.15 -10.84
C SER A 153 -13.23 3.64 -11.10
N VAL A 154 -13.97 3.18 -12.12
CA VAL A 154 -14.02 1.77 -12.52
C VAL A 154 -12.66 1.27 -13.01
N LEU A 155 -11.94 2.07 -13.81
CA LEU A 155 -10.60 1.71 -14.28
C LEU A 155 -9.62 1.50 -13.11
N ASN A 156 -9.66 2.38 -12.11
CA ASN A 156 -8.87 2.24 -10.89
C ASN A 156 -9.33 1.04 -10.04
N SER A 157 -10.63 0.81 -9.95
CA SER A 157 -11.23 -0.34 -9.26
C SER A 157 -10.72 -1.66 -9.85
N LEU A 158 -10.75 -1.81 -11.19
CA LEU A 158 -10.19 -2.97 -11.88
C LEU A 158 -8.68 -3.11 -11.63
N LYS A 159 -7.92 -2.02 -11.59
CA LYS A 159 -6.48 -2.06 -11.29
C LYS A 159 -6.20 -2.66 -9.90
N HIS A 160 -6.95 -2.25 -8.88
CA HIS A 160 -6.81 -2.81 -7.53
C HIS A 160 -7.27 -4.26 -7.46
N TRP A 161 -8.37 -4.61 -8.14
CA TRP A 161 -8.81 -6.01 -8.24
C TRP A 161 -7.79 -6.90 -8.97
N ALA A 162 -7.14 -6.40 -10.02
CA ALA A 162 -6.06 -7.11 -10.71
C ALA A 162 -4.92 -7.49 -9.77
N LYS A 163 -4.54 -6.56 -8.88
CA LYS A 163 -3.53 -6.83 -7.86
C LYS A 163 -4.01 -7.84 -6.83
N ILE A 164 -5.28 -7.82 -6.43
CA ILE A 164 -5.85 -8.84 -5.53
C ILE A 164 -5.68 -10.24 -6.13
N GLU A 165 -6.00 -10.43 -7.42
CA GLU A 165 -5.83 -11.74 -8.08
C GLU A 165 -4.35 -12.19 -8.14
N LEU A 166 -3.41 -11.26 -8.34
CA LEU A 166 -1.99 -11.58 -8.27
C LEU A 166 -1.58 -12.02 -6.86
N ILE A 167 -2.07 -11.33 -5.83
CA ILE A 167 -1.76 -11.62 -4.42
C ILE A 167 -2.27 -13.01 -4.02
N GLU A 168 -3.49 -13.36 -4.45
CA GLU A 168 -4.08 -14.69 -4.24
C GLU A 168 -3.19 -15.80 -4.83
N GLN A 169 -2.58 -15.55 -5.99
CA GLN A 169 -1.63 -16.44 -6.65
C GLN A 169 -0.21 -16.36 -6.08
N LYS A 170 -0.01 -15.63 -4.97
CA LYS A 170 1.30 -15.42 -4.33
C LYS A 170 2.30 -14.64 -5.22
N VAL A 171 1.81 -13.93 -6.23
CA VAL A 171 2.61 -13.08 -7.12
C VAL A 171 2.62 -11.66 -6.55
N LEU A 172 3.82 -11.07 -6.42
CA LEU A 172 3.97 -9.67 -6.01
C LEU A 172 3.45 -8.74 -7.11
N PRO A 173 2.45 -7.88 -6.84
CA PRO A 173 1.99 -6.91 -7.82
C PRO A 173 3.03 -5.82 -8.08
N GLU A 174 3.42 -5.66 -9.34
CA GLU A 174 4.38 -4.67 -9.81
C GLU A 174 3.68 -3.41 -10.35
N LYS A 175 4.49 -2.41 -10.77
CA LYS A 175 3.98 -1.19 -11.40
C LYS A 175 3.18 -1.48 -12.67
N ALA A 176 3.66 -2.39 -13.51
CA ALA A 176 3.03 -2.78 -14.77
C ALA A 176 2.02 -3.92 -14.60
N VAL A 177 1.04 -3.74 -13.70
CA VAL A 177 0.08 -4.78 -13.31
C VAL A 177 -0.69 -5.40 -14.49
N TRP A 178 -1.02 -4.63 -15.52
CA TRP A 178 -1.77 -5.12 -16.69
C TRP A 178 -0.94 -6.09 -17.53
N GLU A 179 0.38 -5.91 -17.59
CA GLU A 179 1.28 -6.86 -18.26
C GLU A 179 1.37 -8.17 -17.48
N GLN A 180 1.42 -8.11 -16.14
CA GLN A 180 1.40 -9.29 -15.28
C GLN A 180 0.10 -10.09 -15.45
N VAL A 181 -1.05 -9.41 -15.51
CA VAL A 181 -2.37 -10.05 -15.58
C VAL A 181 -2.69 -10.57 -16.98
N ARG A 182 -2.17 -9.93 -18.04
CA ARG A 182 -2.32 -10.41 -19.43
C ARG A 182 -1.81 -11.85 -19.58
N GLY A 183 -0.70 -12.19 -18.92
CA GLY A 183 -0.12 -13.54 -18.95
C GLY A 183 -0.95 -14.62 -18.24
N LEU A 184 -1.95 -14.24 -17.43
CA LEU A 184 -2.71 -15.14 -16.57
C LEU A 184 -4.12 -15.47 -17.10
N ASN A 185 -4.54 -14.89 -18.23
CA ASN A 185 -5.87 -15.09 -18.85
C ASN A 185 -7.04 -14.94 -17.86
N THR A 186 -6.96 -13.95 -16.96
CA THR A 186 -7.99 -13.77 -15.93
C THR A 186 -9.20 -13.01 -16.47
N ALA A 187 -10.34 -13.15 -15.79
CA ALA A 187 -11.57 -12.42 -16.14
C ALA A 187 -11.36 -10.89 -16.13
N ILE A 188 -10.41 -10.40 -15.33
CA ILE A 188 -10.10 -8.98 -15.20
C ILE A 188 -9.53 -8.39 -16.49
N HIS A 189 -8.66 -9.11 -17.22
CA HIS A 189 -8.12 -8.59 -18.48
C HIS A 189 -9.25 -8.36 -19.50
N LYS A 190 -10.20 -9.29 -19.58
CA LYS A 190 -11.37 -9.14 -20.45
C LYS A 190 -12.25 -7.97 -20.02
N LEU A 191 -12.49 -7.78 -18.72
CA LEU A 191 -13.24 -6.62 -18.23
C LEU A 191 -12.54 -5.29 -18.54
N TYR A 192 -11.21 -5.27 -18.50
CA TYR A 192 -10.42 -4.11 -18.93
C TYR A 192 -10.58 -3.84 -20.43
N GLU A 193 -10.53 -4.88 -21.28
CA GLU A 193 -10.79 -4.75 -22.72
C GLU A 193 -12.22 -4.28 -22.99
N GLU A 194 -13.23 -4.84 -22.33
CA GLU A 194 -14.61 -4.39 -22.44
C GLU A 194 -14.78 -2.93 -22.02
N LEU A 195 -14.11 -2.50 -20.95
CA LEU A 195 -14.15 -1.09 -20.53
C LEU A 195 -13.52 -0.16 -21.57
N THR A 196 -12.37 -0.53 -22.12
CA THR A 196 -11.49 0.38 -22.87
C THR A 196 -11.68 0.32 -24.39
N GLN A 197 -12.04 -0.84 -24.93
CA GLN A 197 -12.02 -1.13 -26.37
C GLN A 197 -13.39 -1.49 -26.96
N SER A 198 -14.39 -1.79 -26.13
CA SER A 198 -15.74 -2.12 -26.62
C SER A 198 -16.37 -0.94 -27.40
N THR A 199 -17.20 -1.27 -28.39
CA THR A 199 -17.94 -0.31 -29.24
C THR A 199 -19.21 0.24 -28.58
N GLU A 200 -19.61 -0.29 -27.43
CA GLU A 200 -20.75 0.18 -26.65
C GLU A 200 -20.54 1.61 -26.12
N THR A 201 -21.63 2.27 -25.72
CA THR A 201 -21.53 3.61 -25.11
C THR A 201 -20.72 3.58 -23.81
N LEU A 202 -20.15 4.72 -23.41
CA LEU A 202 -19.41 4.83 -22.15
C LEU A 202 -20.23 4.35 -20.95
N ALA A 203 -21.52 4.72 -20.90
CA ALA A 203 -22.44 4.32 -19.84
C ALA A 203 -22.60 2.80 -19.76
N GLN A 204 -22.90 2.15 -20.88
CA GLN A 204 -23.06 0.69 -20.95
C GLN A 204 -21.78 -0.05 -20.54
N ARG A 205 -20.61 0.40 -21.01
CA ARG A 205 -19.32 -0.21 -20.64
C ARG A 205 -19.05 -0.10 -19.14
N VAL A 206 -19.27 1.07 -18.56
CA VAL A 206 -19.13 1.32 -17.12
C VAL A 206 -20.10 0.45 -16.32
N GLU A 207 -21.38 0.42 -16.69
CA GLU A 207 -22.40 -0.37 -16.00
C GLU A 207 -22.10 -1.88 -16.05
N LEU A 208 -21.68 -2.41 -17.20
CA LEU A 208 -21.32 -3.82 -17.36
C LEU A 208 -20.19 -4.22 -16.42
N VAL A 209 -19.11 -3.43 -16.41
CA VAL A 209 -17.95 -3.73 -15.55
C VAL A 209 -18.30 -3.57 -14.07
N MET A 210 -19.18 -2.62 -13.74
CA MET A 210 -19.65 -2.42 -12.37
C MET A 210 -20.40 -3.63 -11.79
N LEU A 211 -21.13 -4.39 -12.62
CA LEU A 211 -21.76 -5.65 -12.19
C LEU A 211 -20.70 -6.67 -11.75
N ALA A 212 -19.60 -6.78 -12.51
CA ALA A 212 -18.49 -7.67 -12.16
C ALA A 212 -17.76 -7.19 -10.90
N CYS A 213 -17.51 -5.89 -10.77
CA CYS A 213 -16.94 -5.31 -9.56
C CYS A 213 -17.81 -5.59 -8.34
N GLU A 214 -19.13 -5.44 -8.44
CA GLU A 214 -20.06 -5.72 -7.34
C GLU A 214 -19.97 -7.18 -6.89
N PHE A 215 -20.03 -8.13 -7.84
CA PHE A 215 -19.87 -9.54 -7.51
C PHE A 215 -18.53 -9.81 -6.79
N SER A 216 -17.42 -9.29 -7.33
CA SER A 216 -16.08 -9.56 -6.80
C SER A 216 -15.81 -8.89 -5.46
N VAL A 217 -16.35 -7.69 -5.21
CA VAL A 217 -16.31 -7.07 -3.88
C VAL A 217 -16.95 -8.00 -2.86
N MET A 218 -18.08 -8.63 -3.19
CA MET A 218 -18.78 -9.50 -2.26
C MET A 218 -18.10 -10.86 -2.09
N SER A 219 -17.67 -11.48 -3.18
CA SER A 219 -17.10 -12.83 -3.14
C SER A 219 -15.71 -12.87 -2.48
N LYS A 220 -14.91 -11.81 -2.62
CA LYS A 220 -13.53 -11.76 -2.11
C LYS A 220 -13.40 -11.11 -0.72
N MET A 221 -14.47 -10.53 -0.19
CA MET A 221 -14.46 -9.71 1.02
C MET A 221 -13.81 -10.40 2.23
N ALA A 222 -14.24 -11.61 2.56
CA ALA A 222 -13.77 -12.33 3.75
C ALA A 222 -12.27 -12.66 3.64
N GLU A 223 -11.83 -13.16 2.49
CA GLU A 223 -10.43 -13.50 2.22
C GLU A 223 -9.53 -12.26 2.21
N CYS A 224 -10.02 -11.14 1.66
CA CYS A 224 -9.25 -9.92 1.57
C CYS A 224 -9.12 -9.16 2.90
N THR A 225 -10.01 -9.44 3.86
CA THR A 225 -10.07 -8.70 5.13
C THR A 225 -9.60 -9.52 6.33
N VAL A 226 -8.92 -10.65 6.10
CA VAL A 226 -8.40 -11.55 7.16
C VAL A 226 -7.60 -10.79 8.21
N LEU A 227 -6.71 -9.86 7.82
CA LEU A 227 -5.94 -9.04 8.76
C LEU A 227 -6.85 -8.25 9.72
N LEU A 228 -7.86 -7.55 9.19
CA LEU A 228 -8.81 -6.79 10.00
C LEU A 228 -9.64 -7.69 10.91
N LEU A 229 -10.11 -8.83 10.40
CA LEU A 229 -10.86 -9.80 11.18
C LEU A 229 -10.02 -10.39 12.33
N ASN A 230 -8.74 -10.68 12.07
CA ASN A 230 -7.81 -11.15 13.11
C ASN A 230 -7.58 -10.09 14.19
N ILE A 231 -7.45 -8.82 13.81
CA ILE A 231 -7.34 -7.70 14.78
C ILE A 231 -8.61 -7.60 15.62
N LEU A 232 -9.79 -7.69 15.01
CA LEU A 232 -11.06 -7.66 15.74
C LEU A 232 -11.21 -8.83 16.72
N ARG A 233 -10.67 -10.01 16.38
CA ARG A 233 -10.63 -11.21 17.25
C ARG A 233 -9.52 -11.20 18.29
N SER A 234 -8.53 -10.32 18.16
CA SER A 234 -7.31 -10.35 18.98
C SER A 234 -7.56 -10.12 20.47
N ARG A 235 -8.72 -9.54 20.84
CA ARG A 235 -9.10 -9.32 22.23
C ARG A 235 -10.61 -9.51 22.44
N PRO A 236 -11.06 -9.93 23.64
CA PRO A 236 -12.49 -10.11 23.94
C PRO A 236 -13.30 -8.81 23.88
N LYS A 237 -12.65 -7.67 24.17
CA LYS A 237 -13.30 -6.35 24.21
C LYS A 237 -13.49 -5.80 22.77
N PRO A 238 -14.73 -5.49 22.35
CA PRO A 238 -14.99 -4.86 21.06
C PRO A 238 -14.18 -3.57 20.86
N TRP A 239 -13.80 -3.30 19.61
CA TRP A 239 -13.00 -2.15 19.18
C TRP A 239 -13.87 -0.95 18.83
N SER A 240 -13.50 0.26 19.25
CA SER A 240 -14.06 1.47 18.65
C SER A 240 -13.40 1.75 17.29
N VAL A 241 -14.05 2.54 16.44
CA VAL A 241 -13.43 2.98 15.17
C VAL A 241 -12.16 3.79 15.43
N GLU A 242 -12.15 4.57 16.51
CA GLU A 242 -11.00 5.39 16.93
C GLU A 242 -9.78 4.53 17.25
N GLU A 243 -9.98 3.43 17.99
CA GLU A 243 -8.90 2.48 18.30
C GLU A 243 -8.36 1.81 17.02
N LEU A 244 -9.24 1.50 16.05
CA LEU A 244 -8.84 0.86 14.79
C LEU A 244 -8.09 1.82 13.86
N VAL A 245 -8.51 3.07 13.78
CA VAL A 245 -7.85 4.12 12.98
C VAL A 245 -6.42 4.37 13.44
N HIS A 246 -6.15 4.22 14.74
CA HIS A 246 -4.82 4.36 15.33
C HIS A 246 -4.07 3.03 15.47
N HIS A 247 -4.62 1.91 14.96
CA HIS A 247 -3.96 0.62 15.05
C HIS A 247 -2.76 0.56 14.07
N PRO A 248 -1.54 0.21 14.51
CA PRO A 248 -0.35 0.23 13.65
C PRO A 248 -0.43 -0.63 12.39
N GLU A 249 -1.19 -1.74 12.44
CA GLU A 249 -1.38 -2.62 11.28
C GLU A 249 -2.44 -2.12 10.28
N LEU A 250 -3.20 -1.08 10.64
CA LEU A 250 -4.30 -0.53 9.84
C LEU A 250 -4.03 0.92 9.39
N ASP A 251 -2.87 1.48 9.72
CA ASP A 251 -2.50 2.88 9.44
C ASP A 251 -2.73 3.25 7.96
N MET A 252 -2.35 2.35 7.06
CA MET A 252 -2.45 2.51 5.60
C MET A 252 -3.88 2.60 5.06
N ILE A 253 -4.86 2.10 5.83
CA ILE A 253 -6.26 2.09 5.43
C ILE A 253 -7.15 2.90 6.39
N SER A 254 -6.55 3.65 7.31
CA SER A 254 -7.23 4.46 8.34
C SER A 254 -8.41 5.27 7.79
N ASN A 255 -8.19 5.98 6.68
CA ASN A 255 -9.22 6.79 6.01
C ASN A 255 -10.33 5.98 5.29
N LYS A 256 -10.12 4.68 5.07
CA LYS A 256 -11.08 3.76 4.42
C LYS A 256 -11.73 2.82 5.42
N LEU A 257 -11.24 2.73 6.66
CA LEU A 257 -11.76 1.84 7.70
C LEU A 257 -13.27 1.98 7.92
N PRO A 258 -13.87 3.18 8.01
CA PRO A 258 -15.31 3.29 8.19
C PRO A 258 -16.11 2.62 7.06
N LEU A 259 -15.65 2.77 5.80
CA LEU A 259 -16.28 2.14 4.64
C LEU A 259 -16.13 0.61 4.67
N VAL A 260 -14.92 0.13 4.98
CA VAL A 260 -14.62 -1.30 5.08
C VAL A 260 -15.47 -1.95 6.18
N LEU A 261 -15.49 -1.36 7.39
CA LEU A 261 -16.27 -1.86 8.52
C LEU A 261 -17.77 -1.90 8.21
N ARG A 262 -18.33 -0.81 7.67
CA ARG A 262 -19.75 -0.79 7.27
C ARG A 262 -20.08 -1.89 6.28
N THR A 263 -19.18 -2.14 5.33
CA THR A 263 -19.35 -3.18 4.32
C THR A 263 -19.31 -4.58 4.94
N LEU A 264 -18.40 -4.83 5.89
CA LEU A 264 -18.31 -6.09 6.63
C LEU A 264 -19.53 -6.32 7.54
N VAL A 265 -20.04 -5.27 8.19
CA VAL A 265 -21.26 -5.33 9.03
C VAL A 265 -22.47 -5.69 8.19
N ASN A 266 -22.65 -5.05 7.02
CA ASN A 266 -23.74 -5.35 6.09
C ASN A 266 -23.73 -6.79 5.58
N ARG A 267 -22.57 -7.47 5.65
CA ARG A 267 -22.39 -8.87 5.26
C ARG A 267 -22.27 -9.82 6.46
N SER A 268 -22.53 -9.33 7.67
CA SER A 268 -22.48 -10.10 8.91
C SER A 268 -21.11 -10.74 9.20
N LEU A 269 -20.02 -10.22 8.61
CA LEU A 269 -18.65 -10.63 8.93
C LEU A 269 -18.12 -9.94 10.19
N VAL A 270 -18.69 -8.79 10.53
CA VAL A 270 -18.39 -8.01 11.73
C VAL A 270 -19.70 -7.67 12.44
N ARG A 271 -19.71 -7.82 13.77
CA ARG A 271 -20.83 -7.41 14.62
C ARG A 271 -20.59 -6.01 15.14
N GLU A 272 -21.59 -5.16 14.95
CA GLU A 272 -21.69 -3.82 15.50
C GLU A 272 -22.52 -3.84 16.81
N THR A 273 -22.02 -3.21 17.86
CA THR A 273 -22.70 -3.13 19.17
C THR A 273 -22.66 -1.69 19.69
N ALA A 274 -23.79 -1.19 20.17
CA ALA A 274 -23.85 0.09 20.85
C ALA A 274 -23.47 -0.07 22.33
N VAL A 275 -22.54 0.76 22.81
CA VAL A 275 -22.08 0.76 24.20
C VAL A 275 -22.49 2.06 24.88
N TRP A 276 -23.17 1.91 26.02
CA TRP A 276 -23.49 3.02 26.91
C TRP A 276 -22.25 3.40 27.71
N SER A 277 -21.86 4.68 27.71
CA SER A 277 -20.90 5.21 28.69
C SER A 277 -21.66 5.92 29.81
N GLU A 278 -21.32 5.64 31.06
CA GLU A 278 -21.80 6.42 32.21
C GLU A 278 -21.39 7.89 32.04
N GLY A 279 -22.34 8.75 31.69
CA GLY A 279 -22.10 10.16 31.34
C GLY A 279 -22.50 10.55 29.92
N ALA A 280 -22.84 9.60 29.04
CA ALA A 280 -23.43 9.93 27.74
C ALA A 280 -24.87 10.42 27.93
N SER A 281 -25.19 11.61 27.41
CA SER A 281 -26.56 12.04 27.21
C SER A 281 -27.33 11.04 26.34
N TYR A 282 -28.64 10.92 26.57
CA TYR A 282 -29.53 10.08 25.73
C TYR A 282 -29.26 10.36 24.25
N GLY A 283 -28.81 9.34 23.50
CA GLY A 283 -28.46 9.45 22.08
C GLY A 283 -26.97 9.49 21.73
N ASN A 284 -26.05 9.51 22.71
CA ASN A 284 -24.60 9.53 22.45
C ASN A 284 -23.92 8.19 22.79
N GLN A 285 -24.43 7.09 22.24
CA GLN A 285 -23.84 5.76 22.44
C GLN A 285 -22.66 5.55 21.49
N GLY A 286 -21.54 5.07 22.03
CA GLY A 286 -20.37 4.72 21.22
C GLY A 286 -20.60 3.39 20.50
N ILE A 287 -20.33 3.35 19.20
CA ILE A 287 -20.38 2.11 18.41
C ILE A 287 -19.06 1.35 18.57
N ARG A 288 -19.16 0.03 18.75
CA ARG A 288 -18.00 -0.87 18.76
C ARG A 288 -18.19 -2.08 17.85
N TYR A 289 -17.07 -2.62 17.40
CA TYR A 289 -16.96 -3.68 16.40
C TYR A 289 -16.26 -4.91 16.98
N SER A 290 -16.73 -6.10 16.60
CA SER A 290 -16.13 -7.39 16.95
C SER A 290 -16.33 -8.36 15.80
N ALA A 291 -15.46 -9.37 15.69
CA ALA A 291 -15.60 -10.47 14.75
C ALA A 291 -15.64 -11.79 15.53
N GLU A 292 -16.42 -12.76 15.04
CA GLU A 292 -16.44 -14.14 15.56
C GLU A 292 -15.31 -14.96 14.95
#